data_AF-A0A1L8Z908-F1
#
_entry.id   AF-A0A1L8Z908-F1
#
_cell.length_a   1.000
_cell.length_b   1.000
_cell.length_c   1.000
_cell.angle_alpha   90.00
_cell.angle_beta   90.00
_cell.angle_gamma   90.00
#
_symmetry.space_group_name_H-M   'P 1'
#
loop_
_entity.id
_entity.type
_entity.pdbx_description
1 polymer ?
#
loop_
_entity_poly.entity_id
_entity_poly.type
_entity_poly.pdbx_seq_one_letter_code
_entity_poly.pdbx_strand_id
1 'polypeptide(L)'
;MIINKIKQDNRTLRPEIQKWGCYFLCLHYYTSLFKKREFNAYEINSAYYRFIGLGYIKSNCFIINPCMILNYYGIRSSVRYESLNYLGAANEFEI
;
A
#
# COMPACT_ATOMS: atom_id res chain seq x y z
N MET A 1 -6.85 -10.52 -19.19
CA MET A 1 -5.76 -9.56 -18.91
C MET A 1 -4.90 -10.15 -17.81
N ILE A 2 -3.68 -10.59 -18.13
CA ILE A 2 -2.79 -11.24 -17.16
C ILE A 2 -2.26 -10.14 -16.24
N ILE A 3 -2.70 -10.14 -14.98
CA ILE A 3 -2.17 -9.22 -13.98
C ILE A 3 -0.72 -9.63 -13.72
N ASN A 4 0.25 -8.90 -14.31
CA ASN A 4 1.66 -9.00 -13.95
C ASN A 4 1.86 -8.37 -12.56
N LYS A 5 1.36 -9.04 -11.52
CA LYS A 5 1.57 -8.62 -10.13
C LYS A 5 3.07 -8.68 -9.84
N ILE A 6 3.65 -7.55 -9.42
CA ILE A 6 5.00 -7.56 -8.86
C ILE A 6 4.98 -8.41 -7.60
N LYS A 7 5.78 -9.47 -7.63
CA LYS A 7 5.97 -10.38 -6.51
C LYS A 7 7.11 -9.91 -5.61
N GLN A 8 7.07 -10.33 -4.36
CA GLN A 8 8.06 -9.96 -3.35
C GLN A 8 9.47 -10.47 -3.69
N ASP A 9 9.59 -11.59 -4.42
CA ASP A 9 10.87 -12.14 -4.90
C ASP A 9 11.42 -11.45 -6.16
N ASN A 10 10.76 -10.39 -6.64
CA ASN A 10 11.23 -9.62 -7.78
C ASN A 10 12.57 -8.93 -7.44
N ARG A 11 13.64 -9.37 -8.11
CA ARG A 11 15.02 -8.89 -7.89
C ARG A 11 15.23 -7.39 -8.14
N THR A 12 14.32 -6.74 -8.84
CA THR A 12 14.37 -5.28 -9.08
C THR A 12 13.80 -4.45 -7.92
N LEU A 13 13.12 -5.09 -6.96
CA LEU A 13 12.68 -4.44 -5.73
C LEU A 13 13.86 -4.24 -4.77
N ARG A 14 13.73 -3.26 -3.87
CA ARG A 14 14.70 -3.07 -2.78
C ARG A 14 14.74 -4.29 -1.84
N PRO A 15 15.90 -4.66 -1.29
CA PRO A 15 16.03 -5.80 -0.38
C PRO A 15 15.07 -5.75 0.82
N GLU A 16 14.78 -4.57 1.35
CA GLU A 16 13.86 -4.37 2.46
C GLU A 16 12.43 -4.71 2.07
N ILE A 17 12.01 -4.37 0.85
CA ILE A 17 10.69 -4.72 0.30
C ILE A 17 10.64 -6.22 0.02
N GLN A 18 11.71 -6.80 -0.52
CA GLN A 18 11.78 -8.26 -0.74
C GLN A 18 11.72 -9.04 0.59
N LYS A 19 12.24 -8.47 1.68
CA LYS A 19 12.28 -9.12 2.99
C LYS A 19 10.99 -8.92 3.80
N TRP A 20 10.41 -7.72 3.75
CA TRP A 20 9.34 -7.31 4.68
C TRP A 20 8.10 -6.72 4.00
N GLY A 21 8.12 -6.58 2.68
CA GLY A 21 7.16 -5.77 1.93
C GLY A 21 5.79 -6.40 1.70
N CYS A 22 5.43 -7.50 2.35
CA CYS A 22 4.18 -8.22 2.04
C CYS A 22 2.94 -7.31 2.11
N TYR A 23 2.72 -6.64 3.25
CA TYR A 23 1.60 -5.70 3.42
C TYR A 23 1.71 -4.47 2.53
N PHE A 24 2.94 -3.96 2.35
CA PHE A 24 3.22 -2.81 1.50
C PHE A 24 2.89 -3.08 0.01
N LEU A 25 3.24 -4.27 -0.49
CA LEU A 25 2.92 -4.73 -1.83
C LEU A 25 1.43 -5.03 -2.00
N CYS A 26 0.78 -5.60 -0.97
CA CYS A 26 -0.68 -5.77 -0.96
C CYS A 26 -1.41 -4.43 -1.08
N LEU A 27 -0.94 -3.38 -0.41
CA LEU A 27 -1.51 -2.03 -0.49
C LEU A 27 -1.39 -1.44 -1.91
N HIS A 28 -0.24 -1.64 -2.56
CA HIS A 28 -0.06 -1.25 -3.97
C HIS A 28 -0.95 -2.05 -4.90
N TYR A 29 -1.12 -3.35 -4.64
CA TYR A 29 -2.03 -4.19 -5.40
C TYR A 29 -3.49 -3.74 -5.27
N TYR A 30 -3.94 -3.44 -4.05
CA TYR A 30 -5.27 -2.87 -3.81
C TYR A 30 -5.45 -1.54 -4.57
N THR A 31 -4.47 -0.65 -4.45
CA THR A 31 -4.47 0.64 -5.15
C THR A 31 -4.54 0.44 -6.67
N SER A 32 -3.80 -0.54 -7.19
CA SER A 32 -3.77 -0.88 -8.61
C SER A 32 -5.15 -1.28 -9.12
N LEU A 33 -5.84 -2.15 -8.40
CA LEU A 33 -7.20 -2.56 -8.72
C LEU A 33 -8.18 -1.39 -8.70
N PHE A 34 -8.15 -0.60 -7.62
CA PHE A 34 -9.11 0.47 -7.40
C PHE A 34 -8.94 1.62 -8.41
N LYS A 35 -7.69 1.98 -8.73
CA LYS A 35 -7.37 3.07 -9.66
C LYS A 35 -7.21 2.60 -11.10
N LYS A 36 -7.35 1.30 -11.38
CA LYS A 36 -7.08 0.69 -12.70
C LYS A 36 -5.71 1.12 -13.24
N ARG A 37 -4.70 1.18 -12.37
CA ARG A 37 -3.33 1.61 -12.66
C ARG A 37 -2.38 0.46 -12.37
N GLU A 38 -1.44 0.18 -13.25
CA GLU A 38 -0.36 -0.77 -12.97
C GLU A 38 0.82 -0.06 -12.30
N PHE A 39 1.49 -0.78 -11.38
CA PHE A 39 2.73 -0.31 -10.77
C PHE A 39 3.88 -1.17 -11.29
N ASN A 40 4.96 -0.52 -11.71
CA ASN A 40 6.23 -1.17 -11.96
C ASN A 40 7.15 -1.12 -10.71
N ALA A 41 8.25 -1.88 -10.73
CA ALA A 41 9.14 -2.00 -9.56
C ALA A 41 9.83 -0.67 -9.22
N TYR A 42 10.10 0.17 -10.21
CA TYR A 42 10.66 1.50 -9.99
C TYR A 42 9.68 2.39 -9.20
N GLU A 43 8.40 2.38 -9.56
CA GLU A 43 7.36 3.13 -8.85
C GLU A 43 7.19 2.65 -7.41
N ILE A 44 7.21 1.33 -7.18
CA ILE A 44 7.12 0.74 -5.83
C ILE A 44 8.35 1.13 -4.99
N ASN A 45 9.55 1.04 -5.55
CA ASN A 45 10.78 1.45 -4.87
C ASN A 45 10.80 2.95 -4.55
N SER A 46 10.30 3.78 -5.46
CA SER A 46 10.16 5.24 -5.26
C SER A 46 9.15 5.56 -4.16
N ALA A 47 8.01 4.87 -4.16
CA ALA A 47 6.99 4.98 -3.12
C ALA A 47 7.53 4.59 -1.73
N TYR A 48 8.31 3.50 -1.64
CA TYR A 48 8.96 3.08 -0.39
C TYR A 48 9.80 4.20 0.23
N TYR A 49 10.74 4.80 -0.52
CA TYR A 49 11.56 5.88 0.02
C TYR A 49 10.75 7.12 0.38
N ARG A 50 9.77 7.47 -0.45
CA ARG A 50 8.89 8.61 -0.19
C ARG A 50 8.13 8.41 1.13
N PHE A 51 7.54 7.24 1.33
CA PHE A 51 6.74 6.97 2.53
C PHE A 51 7.59 6.79 3.79
N ILE A 52 8.84 6.35 3.66
CA ILE A 52 9.81 6.44 4.77
C ILE A 52 10.10 7.91 5.09
N GLY A 53 10.42 8.73 4.09
CA GLY A 53 10.75 10.14 4.29
C GLY A 53 9.58 10.95 4.89
N LEU A 54 8.34 10.54 4.60
CA LEU A 54 7.12 11.13 5.16
C LEU A 54 6.69 10.49 6.49
N GLY A 55 7.35 9.44 6.96
CA GLY A 55 6.99 8.74 8.21
C GLY A 55 5.71 7.91 8.14
N TYR A 56 5.23 7.56 6.94
CA TYR A 56 4.01 6.74 6.77
C TYR A 56 4.29 5.24 6.90
N ILE A 57 5.54 4.83 6.70
CA ILE A 57 6.01 3.46 6.93
C ILE A 57 7.36 3.47 7.65
N LYS A 58 7.70 2.35 8.29
CA LYS A 58 9.07 2.07 8.78
C LYS A 58 9.93 1.46 7.67
N SER A 59 11.26 1.42 7.87
CA SER A 59 12.21 0.77 6.96
C SER A 59 11.97 -0.72 6.74
N ASN A 60 11.31 -1.40 7.68
CA ASN A 60 10.86 -2.78 7.51
C ASN A 60 9.46 -2.87 6.86
N CYS A 61 9.05 -1.87 6.09
CA CYS A 61 7.74 -1.80 5.41
C CYS A 61 6.50 -1.85 6.34
N PHE A 62 6.67 -1.77 7.67
CA PHE A 62 5.54 -1.68 8.59
C PHE A 62 4.76 -0.40 8.32
N ILE A 63 3.46 -0.52 8.04
CA ILE A 63 2.59 0.59 7.70
C ILE A 63 2.18 1.31 8.99
N ILE A 64 2.54 2.59 9.11
CA ILE A 64 2.17 3.44 10.24
C ILE A 64 0.88 4.21 9.94
N ASN A 65 0.78 4.78 8.74
CA ASN A 65 -0.34 5.63 8.35
C ASN A 65 -0.91 5.24 6.98
N PRO A 66 -1.77 4.20 6.93
CA PRO A 66 -2.34 3.73 5.67
C PRO A 66 -3.26 4.78 5.01
N CYS A 67 -3.96 5.61 5.77
CA CYS A 67 -4.84 6.65 5.22
C CYS A 67 -4.05 7.66 4.40
N MET A 68 -2.89 8.09 4.90
CA MET A 68 -2.02 9.02 4.17
C MET A 68 -1.44 8.39 2.91
N ILE A 69 -1.14 7.09 2.92
CA ILE A 69 -0.70 6.36 1.72
C ILE A 69 -1.83 6.24 0.70
N LEU A 70 -3.05 5.89 1.14
CA LEU A 70 -4.21 5.79 0.25
C LEU A 70 -4.58 7.16 -0.34
N ASN A 71 -4.56 8.21 0.49
CA ASN A 71 -4.81 9.58 0.07
C ASN A 71 -3.75 10.06 -0.95
N TYR A 72 -2.48 9.65 -0.79
CA TYR A 72 -1.44 9.92 -1.78
C TYR A 72 -1.80 9.39 -3.18
N TYR A 73 -2.53 8.27 -3.26
CA TYR A 73 -3.06 7.75 -4.52
C TYR A 73 -4.45 8.29 -4.89
N GLY A 74 -4.94 9.30 -4.16
CA GLY A 74 -6.27 9.89 -4.36
C GLY A 74 -7.40 8.93 -3.96
N ILE A 75 -7.14 7.95 -3.12
CA ILE A 75 -8.17 7.09 -2.50
C ILE A 75 -8.52 7.75 -1.16
N ARG A 76 -9.64 8.48 -1.16
CA ARG A 76 -10.19 9.06 0.06
C ARG A 76 -10.88 7.94 0.84
N SER A 77 -10.18 7.40 1.83
CA SER A 77 -10.76 6.49 2.82
C SER A 77 -10.92 7.26 4.13
N SER A 78 -12.11 7.21 4.72
CA SER A 78 -12.26 7.38 6.16
C SER A 78 -11.70 6.13 6.81
N VAL A 79 -10.78 6.30 7.76
CA VAL A 79 -10.34 5.22 8.64
C VAL A 79 -11.02 5.43 9.98
N ARG A 80 -11.74 4.41 10.44
CA ARG A 80 -12.36 4.37 11.76
C ARG A 80 -11.86 3.12 12.47
N TYR A 81 -11.58 3.28 13.76
CA TYR A 81 -11.34 2.13 14.62
C TYR A 81 -12.63 1.32 14.69
N GLU A 82 -12.52 0.01 14.49
CA GLU A 82 -13.68 -0.88 14.59
C GLU A 82 -14.30 -0.73 15.99
N SER A 83 -15.60 -0.46 16.02
CA SER A 83 -16.40 -0.50 17.24
C SER A 83 -17.48 -1.54 17.04
N LEU A 84 -17.86 -2.24 18.11
CA LEU A 84 -18.82 -3.36 18.08
C LEU A 84 -20.12 -3.11 17.29
N ASN A 85 -20.50 -1.85 17.08
CA ASN A 85 -21.74 -1.45 16.41
C ASN A 85 -21.52 -0.77 15.05
N TYR A 86 -20.31 -0.78 14.49
CA TYR A 86 -20.03 -0.09 13.24
C TYR A 86 -20.37 -0.95 12.01
N LEU A 87 -21.14 -0.38 11.09
CA LEU A 87 -21.37 -0.95 9.76
C LEU A 87 -20.60 -0.09 8.75
N GLY A 88 -19.54 -0.65 8.17
CA GLY A 88 -18.68 0.05 7.22
C GLY A 88 -19.44 0.61 6.02
N ALA A 89 -19.11 1.84 5.63
CA ALA A 89 -19.63 2.45 4.41
C ALA A 89 -18.95 1.87 3.17
N ALA A 90 -19.62 1.98 2.01
CA ALA A 90 -19.03 1.57 0.74
C ALA A 90 -17.72 2.33 0.48
N ASN A 91 -16.62 1.58 0.31
CA ASN A 91 -15.23 2.06 0.12
C ASN A 91 -14.48 2.50 1.38
N GLU A 92 -14.94 2.14 2.57
CA GLU A 92 -14.12 2.28 3.78
C GLU A 92 -13.08 1.17 3.92
N PHE A 93 -11.92 1.54 4.46
CA PHE A 93 -10.80 0.64 4.68
C PHE A 93 -10.75 0.30 6.17
N GLU A 94 -10.98 -0.97 6.48
CA GLU A 94 -10.91 -1.53 7.83
C GLU A 94 -9.47 -2.02 8.09
N ILE A 95 -8.92 -1.70 9.26
CA ILE A 95 -7.54 -2.04 9.65
C ILE A 95 -7.58 -2.77 10.98
#